data_AF-A0A2G6N2I1-F1
#
_entry.id   AF-A0A2G6N2I1-F1
#
_cell.length_a   1.000
_cell.length_b   1.000
_cell.length_c   1.000
_cell.angle_alpha   90.00
_cell.angle_beta   90.00
_cell.angle_gamma   90.00
#
_symmetry.space_group_name_H-M   'P 1'
#
loop_
_entity.id
_entity.type
_entity.pdbx_description
1 polymer ?
#
loop_
_entity_poly.entity_id
_entity_poly.type
_entity_poly.pdbx_seq_one_letter_code
_entity_poly.pdbx_strand_id
1 'polypeptide(L)'
;MIKRFENLPSVLKWFAVILLLSVLFGFGLLYDLAQKGDFDRDVSLFVIVSMVGHGFVGFAILSLKRWGLVVFKCYLYLLFLAIPMGTYISYKTLRYMKKNRIDDIYQ
;
A
#
# COMPACT_ATOMS: atom_id res chain seq x y z
N MET A 1 1.26 4.89 -19.88
CA MET A 1 1.10 4.77 -18.41
C MET A 1 0.22 5.89 -17.84
N ILE A 2 0.48 7.16 -18.18
CA ILE A 2 -0.24 8.34 -17.65
C ILE A 2 -1.77 8.31 -17.92
N LYS A 3 -2.22 8.06 -19.16
CA LYS A 3 -3.66 7.96 -19.50
C LYS A 3 -4.42 6.85 -18.75
N ARG A 4 -3.72 5.80 -18.31
CA ARG A 4 -4.33 4.70 -17.55
C ARG A 4 -4.53 5.08 -16.08
N PHE A 5 -3.65 5.91 -15.52
CA PHE A 5 -3.79 6.45 -14.16
C PHE A 5 -5.01 7.36 -14.03
N GLU A 6 -5.34 8.15 -15.05
CA GLU A 6 -6.50 9.05 -15.03
C GLU A 6 -7.81 8.31 -14.72
N ASN A 7 -7.96 7.08 -15.24
CA ASN A 7 -9.13 6.23 -15.04
C ASN A 7 -9.20 5.58 -13.64
N LEU A 8 -8.13 5.66 -12.85
CA LEU A 8 -8.13 5.11 -11.50
C LEU A 8 -8.96 6.03 -10.57
N PRO A 9 -9.85 5.47 -9.74
CA PRO A 9 -10.60 6.27 -8.77
C PRO A 9 -9.67 6.98 -7.79
N SER A 10 -10.05 8.17 -7.35
CA SER A 10 -9.26 9.01 -6.44
C SER A 10 -8.82 8.26 -5.18
N VAL A 11 -9.69 7.42 -4.61
CA VAL A 11 -9.36 6.61 -3.43
C VAL A 11 -8.15 5.71 -3.67
N LEU A 12 -8.12 4.98 -4.80
CA LEU A 12 -7.00 4.07 -5.11
C LEU A 12 -5.73 4.84 -5.50
N LYS A 13 -5.87 6.01 -6.14
CA LYS A 13 -4.73 6.92 -6.41
C LYS A 13 -4.08 7.35 -5.10
N TRP A 14 -4.86 7.84 -4.14
CA TRP A 14 -4.36 8.25 -2.83
C TRP A 14 -3.71 7.09 -2.09
N PHE A 15 -4.31 5.89 -2.12
CA PHE A 15 -3.69 4.70 -1.54
C PHE A 15 -2.33 4.39 -2.13
N ALA A 16 -2.21 4.36 -3.47
CA ALA A 16 -0.93 4.11 -4.13
C ALA A 16 0.11 5.16 -3.75
N VAL A 17 -0.27 6.44 -3.77
CA VAL A 17 0.63 7.55 -3.40
C VAL A 17 1.09 7.43 -1.95
N ILE A 18 0.17 7.20 -1.00
CA ILE A 18 0.50 7.06 0.43
C ILE A 18 1.44 5.87 0.66
N LEU A 19 1.17 4.72 0.01
CA LEU A 19 2.02 3.54 0.12
C LEU A 19 3.42 3.81 -0.43
N LEU A 20 3.54 4.46 -1.58
CA LEU A 20 4.84 4.82 -2.16
C LEU A 20 5.58 5.88 -1.32
N LEU A 21 4.87 6.87 -0.77
CA LEU A 21 5.46 7.84 0.15
C LEU A 21 5.96 7.19 1.44
N SER A 22 5.26 6.16 1.93
CA SER A 22 5.71 5.40 3.11
C SER A 22 7.05 4.71 2.90
N VAL A 23 7.40 4.36 1.64
CA VAL A 23 8.72 3.82 1.30
C VAL A 23 9.80 4.88 1.49
N LEU A 24 9.57 6.11 1.03
CA LEU A 24 10.52 7.22 1.23
C LEU A 24 10.71 7.52 2.72
N PHE A 25 9.62 7.49 3.49
CA PHE A 25 9.68 7.65 4.94
C PHE A 25 10.47 6.53 5.61
N GLY A 26 10.28 5.28 5.19
CA GLY A 26 11.03 4.14 5.69
C GLY A 26 12.54 4.25 5.43
N PHE A 27 12.95 4.76 4.26
CA PHE A 27 14.36 5.07 4.00
C PHE A 27 14.92 6.12 4.97
N GLY A 28 14.14 7.17 5.27
CA GLY A 28 14.51 8.18 6.25
C GLY A 28 14.70 7.58 7.66
N LEU A 29 13.80 6.69 8.08
CA LEU A 29 13.92 5.97 9.35
C LEU A 29 15.16 5.08 9.39
N LEU A 30 15.43 4.29 8.34
CA LEU A 30 16.62 3.45 8.28
C LEU A 30 17.91 4.27 8.33
N TYR A 31 17.92 5.44 7.67
CA TYR A 31 19.07 6.34 7.72
C TYR A 31 19.30 6.91 9.12
N ASP A 32 18.24 7.36 9.82
CA ASP A 32 18.33 7.85 11.20
C ASP A 32 18.79 6.76 12.18
N LEU A 33 18.25 5.54 12.05
CA LEU A 33 18.67 4.38 12.84
C LEU A 33 20.15 4.03 12.60
N ALA A 34 20.61 4.11 11.34
CA ALA A 34 22.01 3.88 10.99
C ALA A 34 22.94 4.90 11.65
N GLN A 35 22.55 6.17 11.69
CA GLN A 35 23.36 7.25 12.27
C GLN A 35 23.48 7.14 13.80
N LYS A 36 22.41 6.69 14.47
CA LYS A 36 22.38 6.57 15.94
C LYS A 36 23.14 5.36 16.47
N GLY A 37 23.49 4.39 15.62
CA GLY A 37 24.15 3.15 16.04
C GLY A 37 23.25 2.18 16.80
N ASP A 38 21.97 2.53 17.04
CA ASP A 38 20.92 1.68 17.62
C ASP A 38 20.36 0.71 16.56
N PHE A 39 21.25 -0.08 15.97
CA PHE A 39 20.92 -0.99 14.89
C PHE A 39 20.29 -2.29 15.43
N ASP A 40 19.09 -2.17 16.00
CA ASP A 40 18.29 -3.35 16.31
C ASP A 40 17.92 -4.04 14.99
N ARG A 41 18.47 -5.25 14.82
CA ARG A 41 18.33 -6.05 13.61
C ARG A 41 16.86 -6.37 13.32
N ASP A 42 16.06 -6.60 14.34
CA ASP A 42 14.67 -7.00 14.19
C ASP A 42 13.82 -5.81 13.74
N VAL A 43 14.07 -4.63 14.33
CA VAL A 43 13.43 -3.37 13.90
C VAL A 43 13.81 -3.03 12.46
N SER A 44 15.09 -3.16 12.11
CA SER A 44 15.59 -2.86 10.77
C SER A 44 14.97 -3.80 9.71
N LEU A 45 14.92 -5.11 10.02
CA LEU A 45 14.28 -6.10 9.17
C LEU A 45 12.80 -5.78 9.00
N PHE A 46 12.10 -5.45 10.09
CA PHE A 46 10.69 -5.06 10.06
C PHE A 46 10.43 -3.86 9.17
N VAL A 47 11.25 -2.81 9.27
CA VAL A 47 11.14 -1.60 8.43
C VAL A 47 11.40 -1.94 6.96
N ILE A 48 12.43 -2.72 6.64
CA ILE A 48 12.74 -3.13 5.27
C ILE A 48 11.59 -3.95 4.67
N VAL A 49 11.08 -4.95 5.39
CA VAL A 49 9.96 -5.79 4.93
C VAL A 49 8.71 -4.93 4.72
N SER A 50 8.44 -3.99 5.63
CA SER A 50 7.30 -3.07 5.51
C SER A 50 7.43 -2.16 4.29
N MET A 51 8.63 -1.62 4.03
CA MET A 51 8.90 -0.78 2.86
C MET A 51 8.71 -1.55 1.56
N VAL A 52 9.29 -2.76 1.46
CA VAL A 52 9.14 -3.61 0.27
C VAL A 52 7.68 -3.98 0.07
N GLY A 53 6.98 -4.35 1.14
CA GLY A 53 5.56 -4.67 1.11
C GLY A 53 4.70 -3.50 0.62
N HIS A 54 4.84 -2.32 1.22
CA HIS A 54 4.10 -1.13 0.79
C HIS A 54 4.44 -0.70 -0.64
N GLY A 55 5.72 -0.73 -1.01
CA GLY A 55 6.16 -0.42 -2.37
C GLY A 55 5.57 -1.38 -3.40
N PHE A 56 5.59 -2.69 -3.10
CA PHE A 56 5.00 -3.72 -3.94
C PHE A 56 3.49 -3.53 -4.12
N VAL A 57 2.74 -3.27 -3.03
CA VAL A 57 1.30 -3.04 -3.10
C VAL A 57 0.98 -1.73 -3.83
N GLY A 58 1.71 -0.65 -3.56
CA GLY A 58 1.55 0.63 -4.26
C GLY A 58 1.74 0.47 -5.76
N PHE A 59 2.81 -0.23 -6.17
CA PHE A 59 3.07 -0.56 -7.57
C PHE A 59 1.98 -1.47 -8.16
N ALA A 60 1.54 -2.48 -7.42
CA ALA A 60 0.47 -3.39 -7.83
C ALA A 60 -0.83 -2.65 -8.16
N ILE A 61 -1.22 -1.67 -7.35
CA ILE A 61 -2.38 -0.79 -7.62
C ILE A 61 -2.21 -0.04 -8.94
N LEU A 62 -1.03 0.54 -9.18
CA LEU A 62 -0.72 1.32 -10.38
C LEU A 62 -0.57 0.48 -11.65
N SER A 63 -0.27 -0.81 -11.50
CA SER A 63 -0.10 -1.72 -12.65
C SER A 63 -1.37 -1.88 -13.48
N LEU A 64 -2.55 -1.66 -12.87
CA LEU A 64 -3.87 -1.82 -13.49
C LEU A 64 -4.09 -3.21 -14.12
N LYS A 65 -3.39 -4.22 -13.61
CA LYS A 65 -3.53 -5.62 -13.99
C LYS A 65 -4.37 -6.37 -12.96
N ARG A 66 -5.13 -7.38 -13.37
CA ARG A 66 -5.95 -8.21 -12.45
C ARG A 66 -5.21 -8.70 -11.21
N TRP A 67 -3.96 -9.15 -11.35
CA TRP A 67 -3.16 -9.59 -10.20
C TRP A 67 -2.91 -8.46 -9.19
N GLY A 68 -2.76 -7.22 -9.66
CA GLY A 68 -2.52 -6.07 -8.81
C GLY A 68 -3.74 -5.74 -7.94
N LEU A 69 -4.94 -5.95 -8.48
CA LEU A 69 -6.18 -5.85 -7.72
C LEU A 69 -6.29 -6.93 -6.65
N VAL A 70 -5.90 -8.17 -6.97
CA VAL A 70 -5.87 -9.28 -6.00
C VAL A 70 -4.90 -8.97 -4.86
N VAL A 71 -3.68 -8.53 -5.18
CA VAL A 71 -2.68 -8.10 -4.19
C VAL A 71 -3.23 -6.99 -3.30
N PHE A 72 -3.89 -5.98 -3.87
CA PHE A 72 -4.47 -4.90 -3.09
C PHE A 72 -5.59 -5.37 -2.17
N LYS A 73 -6.49 -6.27 -2.63
CA LYS A 73 -7.52 -6.87 -1.78
C LYS A 73 -6.90 -7.66 -0.63
N CYS A 74 -5.89 -8.49 -0.89
CA CYS A 74 -5.15 -9.22 0.14
C CYS A 74 -4.53 -8.27 1.17
N TYR A 75 -3.93 -7.17 0.71
CA TYR A 75 -3.39 -6.14 1.59
C TYR A 75 -4.46 -5.53 2.50
N LEU A 76 -5.63 -5.16 1.96
CA LEU A 76 -6.76 -4.68 2.78
C LEU A 76 -7.25 -5.75 3.75
N TYR A 77 -7.22 -7.03 3.38
CA TYR A 77 -7.58 -8.09 4.31
C TYR A 77 -6.59 -8.23 5.47
N LEU A 78 -5.28 -8.11 5.22
CA LEU A 78 -4.26 -8.08 6.27
C LEU A 78 -4.43 -6.87 7.17
N LEU A 79 -4.80 -5.72 6.60
CA LEU A 79 -4.99 -4.48 7.35
C LEU A 79 -6.19 -4.57 8.32
N PHE A 80 -7.11 -5.53 8.19
CA PHE A 80 -8.12 -5.80 9.22
C PHE A 80 -7.52 -6.18 10.57
N LEU A 81 -6.31 -6.75 10.61
CA LEU A 81 -5.61 -7.12 11.84
C LEU A 81 -5.14 -5.88 12.63
N ALA A 82 -5.00 -4.73 11.97
CA ALA A 82 -4.62 -3.47 12.60
C ALA A 82 -5.85 -2.73 13.18
N ILE A 83 -6.35 -3.18 14.33
CA ILE A 83 -7.54 -2.62 14.99
C ILE A 83 -7.17 -1.28 15.70
N PRO A 84 -8.02 -0.24 15.67
CA PRO A 84 -9.30 -0.13 14.94
C PRO A 84 -9.15 0.49 13.54
N MET A 85 -8.04 1.20 13.29
CA MET A 85 -7.89 2.06 12.12
C MET A 85 -7.85 1.26 10.81
N GLY A 86 -7.08 0.18 10.80
CA GLY A 86 -6.95 -0.71 9.65
C GLY A 86 -8.27 -1.40 9.32
N THR A 87 -9.06 -1.81 10.32
CA THR A 87 -10.41 -2.35 10.12
C THR A 87 -11.33 -1.36 9.41
N TYR A 88 -11.39 -0.11 9.90
CA TYR A 88 -12.23 0.93 9.30
C TYR A 88 -11.82 1.25 7.86
N ILE A 89 -10.51 1.42 7.63
CA ILE A 89 -9.95 1.72 6.30
C ILE A 89 -10.24 0.58 5.32
N SER A 90 -10.05 -0.67 5.74
CA SER A 90 -10.25 -1.86 4.91
C SER A 90 -11.71 -2.05 4.54
N TYR A 91 -12.61 -1.97 5.53
CA TYR A 91 -14.05 -2.07 5.31
C TYR A 91 -14.54 -1.00 4.34
N LYS A 92 -14.15 0.27 4.57
CA LYS A 92 -14.59 1.39 3.74
C LYS A 92 -14.07 1.28 2.31
N THR A 93 -12.81 0.88 2.14
CA THR A 93 -12.18 0.73 0.82
C THR A 93 -12.77 -0.43 0.04
N LEU A 94 -12.91 -1.63 0.65
CA LEU A 94 -13.53 -2.78 0.00
C LEU A 94 -14.99 -2.51 -0.41
N ARG A 95 -15.76 -1.84 0.47
CA ARG A 95 -17.14 -1.43 0.16
C ARG A 95 -17.18 -0.44 -1.01
N TYR A 96 -16.27 0.53 -1.05
CA TYR A 96 -16.14 1.46 -2.17
C TYR A 96 -15.82 0.72 -3.48
N MET A 97 -14.88 -0.23 -3.44
CA MET A 97 -14.48 -0.99 -4.61
C MET A 97 -15.64 -1.79 -5.20
N LYS A 98 -16.41 -2.48 -4.33
CA LYS A 98 -17.60 -3.24 -4.73
C LYS A 98 -18.68 -2.34 -5.33
N LYS A 99 -18.94 -1.17 -4.71
CA LYS A 99 -19.97 -0.23 -5.17
C LYS A 99 -19.66 0.36 -6.55
N ASN A 100 -18.39 0.62 -6.84
CA ASN A 100 -17.97 1.27 -8.09
C ASN A 100 -17.44 0.29 -9.15
N ARG A 101 -17.61 -1.02 -8.95
CA ARG A 101 -17.17 -2.09 -9.88
C ARG A 101 -15.72 -1.90 -10.34
N ILE A 102 -14.82 -1.64 -9.39
CA ILE A 102 -13.40 -1.36 -9.68
C ILE A 102 -12.71 -2.52 -10.41
N ASP A 103 -13.22 -3.74 -10.23
CA ASP A 103 -12.80 -4.92 -10.97
C ASP A 103 -12.82 -4.73 -12.50
N ASP A 104 -13.75 -3.94 -13.05
CA ASP A 104 -13.87 -3.70 -14.49
C ASP A 104 -12.75 -2.81 -15.06
N ILE A 105 -12.05 -2.06 -14.19
CA ILE A 105 -10.95 -1.15 -14.57
C ILE A 105 -9.64 -1.92 -14.74
N TYR A 106 -9.49 -3.05 -14.03
CA TYR A 106 -8.26 -3.85 -14.01
C TYR A 106 -8.33 -4.95 -15.08
N GLN A 107 -7.40 -4.91 -16.04
CA GLN A 107 -7.35 -5.84 -17.18
C GLN A 107 -6.59 -7.13 -16.87
#